data_AF-A0A419RS41-F1
#
_entry.id   AF-A0A419RS41-F1
#
_cell.length_a   1.000
_cell.length_b   1.000
_cell.length_c   1.000
_cell.angle_alpha   90.00
_cell.angle_beta   90.00
_cell.angle_gamma   90.00
#
_symmetry.space_group_name_H-M   'P 1'
#
loop_
_entity.id
_entity.type
_entity.pdbx_description
1 polymer ?
#
loop_
_entity_poly.entity_id
_entity_poly.type
_entity_poly.pdbx_seq_one_letter_code
_entity_poly.pdbx_strand_id
1 'polypeptide(L)'
;MRKLTTALMSATALAATPAIAQDDSGFYIGLGAGVVAPEDVDFGLDDAVIVAEGDFGWEAEGVIGYDTGPIRFEIEGAYKNFDFDRIEANDVGIPVNDRFDGELDDLFFDDAETLNGEGVIWSGMLNALLDLGGDGRGFGVAVGGGVGISNARIEGLRAFDNDYGFVDDNDVHFAWQAVGQIYAPLTDRIDASLKYKFHNVPGLEFVDDIDRPFETTVSTHSLLGTFIYNFGGAEAPPPPPPPPPPPPPPPPPPPPPPPPPPPPQAECNTGPYIVFFDWDQSDITPEAATVLNSAVTAYRDCGTARVMLAGHTDTSGPRDYNMGLAERRNDSVRAYMTSRGVPGTRISSEAFGESDLRVPTADGVRELQNRRVEVMYGPGSGM
;
A
#
# COMPACT_ATOMS: atom_id res chain seq x y z
N MET A 1 -42.48 44.92 6.22
CA MET A 1 -43.05 43.81 5.40
C MET A 1 -42.35 42.52 5.81
N ARG A 2 -43.07 41.49 6.29
CA ARG A 2 -42.44 40.23 6.77
C ARG A 2 -41.72 39.50 5.62
N LYS A 3 -40.39 39.57 5.57
CA LYS A 3 -39.55 38.74 4.70
C LYS A 3 -39.56 37.31 5.29
N LEU A 4 -40.46 36.47 4.80
CA LEU A 4 -40.47 35.03 5.10
C LEU A 4 -39.48 34.34 4.17
N THR A 5 -38.21 34.33 4.55
CA THR A 5 -37.14 33.63 3.83
C THR A 5 -36.87 32.30 4.51
N THR A 6 -37.69 31.29 4.18
CA THR A 6 -37.43 29.90 4.56
C THR A 6 -36.30 29.35 3.69
N ALA A 7 -35.07 29.36 4.20
CA ALA A 7 -33.92 28.74 3.53
C ALA A 7 -33.98 27.21 3.66
N LEU A 8 -34.58 26.54 2.67
CA LEU A 8 -34.57 25.08 2.56
C LEU A 8 -33.23 24.64 1.95
N MET A 9 -32.24 24.27 2.78
CA MET A 9 -30.97 23.73 2.29
C MET A 9 -31.16 22.30 1.78
N SER A 10 -31.47 22.16 0.49
CA SER A 10 -31.41 20.88 -0.21
C SER A 10 -30.00 20.70 -0.77
N ALA A 11 -29.12 20.07 0.00
CA ALA A 11 -27.81 19.61 -0.48
C ALA A 11 -28.01 18.41 -1.41
N THR A 12 -28.23 18.67 -2.70
CA THR A 12 -28.35 17.61 -3.71
C THR A 12 -27.61 18.00 -4.99
N ALA A 13 -26.31 17.72 -5.02
CA ALA A 13 -25.46 17.54 -6.20
C ALA A 13 -23.99 17.50 -5.73
N LEU A 14 -23.07 16.67 -6.20
CA LEU A 14 -23.07 15.68 -7.27
C LEU A 14 -21.82 14.83 -7.04
N ALA A 15 -21.96 13.52 -7.24
CA ALA A 15 -20.84 12.61 -7.41
C ALA A 15 -19.93 13.08 -8.55
N ALA A 16 -18.65 13.28 -8.27
CA ALA A 16 -17.60 13.30 -9.29
C ALA A 16 -16.30 12.80 -8.64
N THR A 17 -16.03 11.52 -8.82
CA THR A 17 -14.75 10.90 -8.45
C THR A 17 -13.66 11.35 -9.43
N PRO A 18 -12.50 11.83 -8.95
CA PRO A 18 -11.23 11.45 -9.53
C PRO A 18 -10.67 10.28 -8.73
N ALA A 19 -10.45 9.16 -9.41
CA ALA A 19 -9.64 8.07 -8.91
C ALA A 19 -8.19 8.57 -8.73
N ILE A 20 -7.79 8.87 -7.49
CA ILE A 20 -6.40 8.80 -7.05
C ILE A 20 -6.42 8.03 -5.74
N ALA A 21 -6.02 6.76 -5.82
CA ALA A 21 -5.78 5.92 -4.67
C ALA A 21 -4.53 6.44 -3.93
N GLN A 22 -4.76 7.31 -2.94
CA GLN A 22 -3.91 7.41 -1.75
C GLN A 22 -4.63 6.61 -0.65
N ASP A 23 -3.87 5.82 0.10
CA ASP A 23 -4.38 4.81 1.06
C ASP A 23 -5.36 5.36 2.12
N ASP A 24 -5.47 6.70 2.28
CA ASP A 24 -6.31 7.39 3.25
C ASP A 24 -7.41 8.31 2.64
N SER A 25 -7.63 8.27 1.32
CA SER A 25 -8.71 9.08 0.69
C SER A 25 -10.11 8.51 0.99
N GLY A 26 -11.06 9.37 1.37
CA GLY A 26 -12.33 8.86 1.88
C GLY A 26 -13.38 9.92 2.24
N PHE A 27 -14.66 9.49 2.23
CA PHE A 27 -15.73 10.26 2.84
C PHE A 27 -15.65 10.19 4.36
N TYR A 28 -16.07 11.26 5.03
CA TYR A 28 -16.28 11.27 6.48
C TYR A 28 -17.51 12.09 6.83
N ILE A 29 -18.05 11.87 8.03
CA ILE A 29 -19.04 12.74 8.65
C ILE A 29 -18.52 13.26 9.99
N GLY A 30 -18.80 14.52 10.29
CA GLY A 30 -18.43 15.16 11.56
C GLY A 30 -19.67 15.67 12.29
N LEU A 31 -19.66 15.56 13.61
CA LEU A 31 -20.60 16.25 14.48
C LEU A 31 -19.82 16.99 15.56
N GLY A 32 -20.06 18.30 15.66
CA GLY A 32 -19.33 19.19 16.55
C GLY A 32 -20.28 19.99 17.43
N ALA A 33 -19.84 20.30 18.64
CA ALA A 33 -20.50 21.24 19.53
C ALA A 33 -19.48 21.97 20.40
N GLY A 34 -19.81 23.18 20.82
CA GLY A 34 -18.93 23.95 21.70
C GLY A 34 -19.45 25.34 21.97
N VAL A 35 -18.51 26.24 22.26
CA VAL A 35 -18.80 27.62 22.65
C VAL A 35 -18.59 28.55 21.46
N VAL A 36 -19.41 29.61 21.40
CA VAL A 36 -19.24 30.72 20.45
C VAL A 36 -19.16 32.03 21.22
N ALA A 37 -18.31 32.93 20.75
CA ALA A 37 -18.20 34.30 21.23
C ALA A 37 -18.45 35.23 20.03
N PRO A 38 -19.53 36.03 20.02
CA PRO A 38 -19.68 37.07 19.02
C PRO A 38 -18.61 38.17 19.20
N GLU A 39 -18.21 38.83 18.12
CA GLU A 39 -17.57 40.14 18.24
C GLU A 39 -18.66 41.20 18.49
N ASP A 40 -18.26 42.36 19.00
CA ASP A 40 -19.15 43.51 19.16
C ASP A 40 -19.80 43.87 17.81
N VAL A 41 -21.11 44.11 17.83
CA VAL A 41 -21.90 44.37 16.63
C VAL A 41 -22.18 45.86 16.51
N ASP A 42 -21.59 46.47 15.48
CA ASP A 42 -21.77 47.88 15.15
C ASP A 42 -22.96 48.04 14.20
N PHE A 43 -24.04 48.68 14.65
CA PHE A 43 -25.16 49.10 13.82
C PHE A 43 -24.93 50.54 13.35
N GLY A 44 -24.54 50.69 12.09
CA GLY A 44 -24.25 52.01 11.50
C GLY A 44 -25.50 52.68 10.92
N LEU A 45 -25.66 53.98 11.21
CA LEU A 45 -26.56 54.90 10.52
C LEU A 45 -25.79 56.19 10.18
N ASP A 46 -25.44 56.38 8.90
CA ASP A 46 -24.68 57.54 8.42
C ASP A 46 -23.37 57.78 9.23
N ASP A 47 -23.33 58.83 10.06
CA ASP A 47 -22.16 59.23 10.87
C ASP A 47 -22.19 58.67 12.32
N ALA A 48 -23.18 57.85 12.66
CA ALA A 48 -23.49 57.47 14.04
C ALA A 48 -23.62 55.93 14.18
N VAL A 49 -23.21 55.40 15.34
CA VAL A 49 -23.08 53.95 15.58
C VAL A 49 -23.73 53.55 16.90
N ILE A 50 -24.48 52.45 16.89
CA ILE A 50 -24.91 51.72 18.09
C ILE A 50 -24.07 50.45 18.21
N VAL A 51 -23.49 50.21 19.38
CA VAL A 51 -22.66 49.01 19.62
C VAL A 51 -23.42 48.06 20.54
N ALA A 52 -23.60 46.81 20.12
CA ALA A 52 -24.11 45.74 20.98
C ALA A 52 -22.99 44.75 21.32
N GLU A 53 -22.70 44.59 22.61
CA GLU A 53 -21.76 43.59 23.10
C GLU A 53 -22.52 42.27 23.32
N GLY A 54 -21.92 41.17 22.87
CA GLY A 54 -22.51 39.85 22.97
C GLY A 54 -21.75 38.94 23.91
N ASP A 55 -22.50 38.10 24.62
CA ASP A 55 -21.98 37.14 25.59
C ASP A 55 -21.68 35.78 24.95
N PHE A 56 -21.00 34.90 25.69
CA PHE A 56 -20.71 33.55 25.21
C PHE A 56 -21.99 32.73 25.01
N GLY A 57 -22.11 32.14 23.83
CA GLY A 57 -23.16 31.22 23.45
C GLY A 57 -22.67 29.80 23.18
N TRP A 58 -23.49 29.04 22.47
CA TRP A 58 -23.14 27.70 21.99
C TRP A 58 -23.31 27.56 20.48
N GLU A 59 -22.52 26.67 19.89
CA GLU A 59 -22.61 26.27 18.48
C GLU A 59 -22.68 24.75 18.36
N ALA A 60 -23.50 24.28 17.42
CA ALA A 60 -23.49 22.90 16.95
C ALA A 60 -23.35 22.86 15.42
N GLU A 61 -22.56 21.91 14.93
CA GLU A 61 -22.32 21.72 13.50
C GLU A 61 -22.44 20.26 13.08
N GLY A 62 -22.86 20.07 11.83
CA GLY A 62 -22.77 18.81 11.10
C GLY A 62 -22.00 19.00 9.81
N VAL A 63 -21.09 18.07 9.54
CA VAL A 63 -20.20 18.14 8.37
C VAL A 63 -20.25 16.84 7.58
N ILE A 64 -20.29 16.96 6.25
CA ILE A 64 -20.01 15.87 5.32
C ILE A 64 -18.73 16.26 4.58
N GLY A 65 -17.69 15.45 4.73
CA GLY A 65 -16.38 15.75 4.17
C GLY A 65 -15.85 14.67 3.23
N TYR A 66 -14.89 15.07 2.40
CA TYR A 66 -14.09 14.18 1.57
C TYR A 66 -12.63 14.54 1.71
N ASP A 67 -11.83 13.58 2.17
CA ASP A 67 -10.39 13.70 2.29
C ASP A 67 -9.70 13.21 1.00
N THR A 68 -8.89 14.07 0.39
CA THR A 68 -8.08 13.74 -0.79
C THR A 68 -6.65 13.36 -0.45
N GLY A 69 -6.24 13.46 0.83
CA GLY A 69 -4.88 13.38 1.33
C GLY A 69 -4.37 14.77 1.77
N PRO A 70 -3.96 15.65 0.83
CA PRO A 70 -3.44 16.98 1.19
C PRO A 70 -4.55 18.01 1.43
N ILE A 71 -5.74 17.81 0.87
CA ILE A 71 -6.86 18.76 0.97
C ILE A 71 -8.13 18.02 1.38
N ARG A 72 -8.83 18.57 2.36
CA ARG A 72 -10.17 18.14 2.77
C ARG A 72 -11.21 19.13 2.28
N PHE A 73 -12.26 18.62 1.66
CA PHE A 73 -13.42 19.41 1.27
C PHE A 73 -14.59 19.09 2.19
N GLU A 74 -15.26 20.11 2.71
CA GLU A 74 -16.37 19.95 3.65
C GLU A 74 -17.60 20.71 3.20
N ILE A 75 -18.76 20.06 3.32
CA ILE A 75 -20.07 20.71 3.34
C ILE A 75 -20.50 20.77 4.80
N GLU A 76 -20.73 21.96 5.31
CA GLU A 76 -21.04 22.22 6.72
C GLU A 76 -22.41 22.88 6.84
N GLY A 77 -23.20 22.43 7.81
CA GLY A 77 -24.36 23.15 8.34
C GLY A 77 -24.17 23.40 9.83
N ALA A 78 -24.33 24.65 10.27
CA ALA A 78 -24.16 25.03 11.67
C ALA A 78 -25.31 25.89 12.20
N TYR A 79 -25.54 25.74 13.50
CA TYR A 79 -26.45 26.55 14.31
C TYR A 79 -25.65 27.20 15.43
N LYS A 80 -25.83 28.50 15.61
CA LYS A 80 -25.21 29.28 16.69
C LYS A 80 -26.27 30.07 17.42
N ASN A 81 -26.08 30.18 18.72
CA ASN A 81 -26.97 30.92 19.58
C ASN A 81 -26.17 31.58 20.69
N PHE A 82 -26.37 32.88 20.89
CA PHE A 82 -25.69 33.69 21.89
C PHE A 82 -26.61 34.82 22.35
N ASP A 83 -26.34 35.38 23.52
CA ASP A 83 -27.13 36.47 24.09
C ASP A 83 -26.38 37.80 23.89
N PHE A 84 -27.13 38.90 23.85
CA PHE A 84 -26.59 40.24 23.97
C PHE A 84 -26.94 40.81 25.33
N ASP A 85 -25.94 41.32 26.05
CA ASP A 85 -26.06 41.75 27.45
C ASP A 85 -25.78 43.25 27.63
N ARG A 86 -25.19 43.90 26.63
CA ARG A 86 -24.84 45.31 26.69
C ARG A 86 -25.06 46.08 25.41
N ILE A 87 -25.45 47.34 25.54
CA ILE A 87 -25.61 48.27 24.42
C ILE A 87 -25.05 49.66 24.73
N GLU A 88 -24.43 50.28 23.73
CA GLU A 88 -23.94 51.67 23.75
C GLU A 88 -24.55 52.45 22.57
N ALA A 89 -25.18 53.58 22.85
CA ALA A 89 -25.95 54.36 21.86
C ALA A 89 -25.79 55.86 22.11
N ASN A 90 -24.63 56.40 21.74
CA ASN A 90 -24.23 57.78 22.04
C ASN A 90 -24.84 58.80 21.05
N ASP A 91 -24.81 58.49 19.75
CA ASP A 91 -25.13 59.44 18.68
C ASP A 91 -26.45 59.13 17.94
N VAL A 92 -26.93 57.88 18.02
CA VAL A 92 -28.25 57.44 17.53
C VAL A 92 -29.05 56.93 18.71
N GLY A 93 -30.25 57.47 18.91
CA GLY A 93 -31.13 56.95 19.94
C GLY A 93 -31.83 55.65 19.54
N ILE A 94 -32.04 54.79 20.53
CA ILE A 94 -32.79 53.54 20.41
C ILE A 94 -34.27 53.87 20.59
N PRO A 95 -35.17 53.39 19.70
CA PRO A 95 -36.57 53.70 19.83
C PRO A 95 -37.13 52.94 21.03
N VAL A 96 -37.78 53.67 21.93
CA VAL A 96 -38.51 53.07 23.06
C VAL A 96 -39.98 53.37 22.96
N ASN A 97 -40.80 52.50 23.55
CA ASN A 97 -42.26 52.67 23.53
C ASN A 97 -42.75 53.37 24.80
N ASP A 98 -41.93 54.27 25.36
CA ASP A 98 -42.35 55.08 26.49
C ASP A 98 -43.28 56.19 25.96
N ARG A 99 -44.59 55.91 25.98
CA ARG A 99 -45.61 56.86 25.53
C ARG A 99 -45.70 58.06 26.46
N PHE A 100 -44.81 59.03 26.30
CA PHE A 100 -45.10 60.40 26.68
C PHE A 100 -45.68 61.14 25.46
N ASP A 101 -46.98 61.44 25.53
CA ASP A 101 -47.73 62.25 24.54
C ASP A 101 -48.05 61.63 23.16
N GLY A 102 -47.71 60.35 22.92
CA GLY A 102 -48.13 59.62 21.71
C GLY A 102 -47.20 59.75 20.51
N GLU A 103 -46.01 60.30 20.71
CA GLU A 103 -44.87 60.26 19.78
C GLU A 103 -43.93 59.11 20.19
N LEU A 104 -43.23 58.50 19.22
CA LEU A 104 -42.13 57.57 19.51
C LEU A 104 -40.93 58.44 19.91
N ASP A 105 -40.35 58.18 21.08
CA ASP A 105 -39.17 58.91 21.58
C ASP A 105 -37.93 58.04 21.40
N ASP A 106 -36.81 58.67 21.02
CA ASP A 106 -35.51 58.02 20.85
C ASP A 106 -34.70 58.20 22.14
N LEU A 107 -34.21 57.12 22.76
CA LEU A 107 -33.33 57.19 23.94
C LEU A 107 -31.85 57.18 23.56
N PHE A 108 -31.11 58.12 24.11
CA PHE A 108 -29.66 58.21 24.00
C PHE A 108 -29.02 57.80 25.33
N PHE A 109 -27.96 56.99 25.28
CA PHE A 109 -27.18 56.57 26.44
C PHE A 109 -25.73 56.97 26.25
N ASP A 110 -25.21 57.76 27.19
CA ASP A 110 -23.80 58.23 27.21
C ASP A 110 -22.87 57.17 27.83
N ASP A 111 -23.44 56.12 28.44
CA ASP A 111 -22.78 54.98 29.08
C ASP A 111 -23.49 53.68 28.70
N ALA A 112 -22.77 52.56 28.66
CA ALA A 112 -23.32 51.28 28.21
C ALA A 112 -24.28 50.63 29.24
N GLU A 113 -25.49 50.27 28.79
CA GLU A 113 -26.63 49.81 29.61
C GLU A 113 -26.92 48.31 29.40
N THR A 114 -27.63 47.70 30.36
CA THR A 114 -28.02 46.27 30.27
C THR A 114 -29.02 46.04 29.15
N LEU A 115 -28.67 45.15 28.24
CA LEU A 115 -29.45 44.72 27.10
C LEU A 115 -29.95 43.30 27.35
N ASN A 116 -31.15 42.98 26.88
CA ASN A 116 -31.59 41.60 26.75
C ASN A 116 -31.91 41.36 25.27
N GLY A 117 -31.32 40.35 24.65
CA GLY A 117 -31.59 39.97 23.27
C GLY A 117 -30.87 38.69 22.89
N GLU A 118 -31.33 38.02 21.84
CA GLU A 118 -30.76 36.74 21.39
C GLU A 118 -30.27 36.87 19.94
N GLY A 119 -29.01 36.50 19.71
CA GLY A 119 -28.43 36.30 18.39
C GLY A 119 -28.55 34.84 17.95
N VAL A 120 -29.11 34.61 16.77
CA VAL A 120 -29.26 33.28 16.19
C VAL A 120 -28.66 33.28 14.79
N ILE A 121 -27.75 32.33 14.52
CA ILE A 121 -27.14 32.16 13.20
C ILE A 121 -27.37 30.74 12.69
N TRP A 122 -27.94 30.63 11.49
CA TRP A 122 -27.92 29.40 10.70
C TRP A 122 -27.00 29.59 9.49
N SER A 123 -26.01 28.71 9.31
CA SER A 123 -25.08 28.79 8.18
C SER A 123 -24.99 27.49 7.40
N GLY A 124 -24.72 27.63 6.10
CA GLY A 124 -24.44 26.55 5.17
C GLY A 124 -23.18 26.90 4.38
N MET A 125 -22.10 26.16 4.62
CA MET A 125 -20.75 26.51 4.18
C MET A 125 -20.11 25.41 3.34
N LEU A 126 -19.26 25.82 2.40
CA LEU A 126 -18.34 24.96 1.69
C LEU A 126 -16.92 25.33 2.11
N ASN A 127 -16.20 24.39 2.72
CA ASN A 127 -14.83 24.60 3.20
C ASN A 127 -13.82 23.79 2.37
N ALA A 128 -12.61 24.34 2.25
CA ALA A 128 -11.42 23.64 1.80
C ALA A 128 -10.32 23.82 2.84
N LEU A 129 -9.82 22.71 3.37
CA LEU A 129 -8.80 22.69 4.43
C LEU A 129 -7.56 21.99 3.89
N LEU A 130 -6.40 22.60 4.06
CA LEU A 130 -5.11 21.97 3.87
C LEU A 130 -4.84 21.08 5.09
N ASP A 131 -4.69 19.78 4.86
CA ASP A 131 -4.29 18.85 5.89
C ASP A 131 -2.76 18.75 5.90
N LEU A 132 -2.17 19.14 7.04
CA LEU A 132 -0.72 19.13 7.24
C LEU A 132 -0.21 17.81 7.82
N GLY A 133 -1.11 16.82 7.93
CA GLY A 133 -0.77 15.42 8.12
C GLY A 133 -1.04 14.90 9.52
N GLY A 134 -1.48 13.64 9.55
CA GLY A 134 -1.17 12.60 10.52
C GLY A 134 -0.89 11.34 9.68
N ASP A 135 0.27 10.74 9.83
CA ASP A 135 0.77 9.58 9.06
C ASP A 135 0.07 8.26 9.40
N GLY A 136 -1.25 8.32 9.63
CA GLY A 136 -2.14 7.20 9.87
C GLY A 136 -2.28 6.76 11.33
N ARG A 137 -1.56 7.34 12.30
CA ARG A 137 -1.68 7.01 13.75
C ARG A 137 -1.41 8.15 14.74
N GLY A 138 -1.13 9.35 14.25
CA GLY A 138 -0.68 10.49 15.05
C GLY A 138 -1.70 11.62 15.17
N PHE A 139 -1.30 12.68 15.89
CA PHE A 139 -2.00 13.96 15.90
C PHE A 139 -1.84 14.66 14.55
N GLY A 140 -2.92 15.24 14.03
CA GLY A 140 -2.94 16.00 12.79
C GLY A 140 -3.49 17.41 12.95
N VAL A 141 -3.16 18.25 11.97
CA VAL A 141 -3.56 19.67 11.93
C VAL A 141 -4.11 19.97 10.54
N ALA A 142 -5.31 20.56 10.49
CA ALA A 142 -5.92 21.06 9.27
C ALA A 142 -6.18 22.56 9.39
N VAL A 143 -5.91 23.31 8.33
CA VAL A 143 -6.16 24.76 8.30
C VAL A 143 -6.74 25.16 6.96
N GLY A 144 -7.69 26.10 6.94
CA GLY A 144 -8.24 26.59 5.70
C GLY A 144 -9.40 27.54 5.93
N GLY A 145 -10.34 27.53 4.99
CA GLY A 145 -11.49 28.41 5.06
C GLY A 145 -12.58 28.00 4.11
N GLY A 146 -13.69 28.70 4.20
CA GLY A 146 -14.87 28.41 3.40
C GLY A 146 -15.71 29.63 3.13
N VAL A 147 -16.66 29.44 2.24
CA VAL A 147 -17.64 30.44 1.81
C VAL A 147 -19.02 29.81 1.79
N GLY A 148 -20.05 30.62 1.98
CA GLY A 148 -21.40 30.12 2.00
C GLY A 148 -22.43 31.21 2.21
N ILE A 149 -23.56 30.80 2.74
CA ILE A 149 -24.69 31.67 3.09
C ILE A 149 -24.98 31.53 4.57
N SER A 150 -25.30 32.65 5.20
CA SER A 150 -25.62 32.69 6.62
C SER A 150 -26.86 33.54 6.82
N ASN A 151 -27.84 32.97 7.52
CA ASN A 151 -28.99 33.70 8.04
C ASN A 151 -28.65 34.15 9.45
N ALA A 152 -28.45 35.46 9.62
CA ALA A 152 -28.27 36.07 10.93
C ALA A 152 -29.60 36.68 11.36
N ARG A 153 -30.06 36.30 12.54
CA ARG A 153 -31.26 36.83 13.16
C ARG A 153 -30.90 37.43 14.50
N ILE A 154 -31.51 38.56 14.78
CA ILE A 154 -31.51 39.15 16.11
C ILE A 154 -32.94 39.17 16.61
N GLU A 155 -33.19 38.52 17.75
CA GLU A 155 -34.50 38.41 18.35
C GLU A 155 -34.55 39.26 19.63
N GLY A 156 -35.45 40.25 19.63
CA GLY A 156 -35.91 40.88 20.87
C GLY A 156 -34.86 41.69 21.63
N LEU A 157 -33.94 42.38 20.93
CA LEU A 157 -33.03 43.37 21.52
C LEU A 157 -33.82 44.44 22.29
N ARG A 158 -33.65 44.52 23.62
CA ARG A 158 -34.38 45.41 24.54
C ARG A 158 -33.45 46.14 25.48
N ALA A 159 -33.52 47.46 25.49
CA ALA A 159 -32.99 48.26 26.59
C ALA A 159 -34.00 48.22 27.76
N PHE A 160 -33.58 47.74 28.92
CA PHE A 160 -34.37 47.58 30.16
C PHE A 160 -35.46 46.48 30.18
N ASP A 161 -35.71 45.91 31.37
CA ASP A 161 -36.57 44.74 31.60
C ASP A 161 -38.08 44.92 31.27
N ASN A 162 -38.56 46.14 30.99
CA ASN A 162 -39.99 46.45 30.82
C ASN A 162 -40.37 47.09 29.49
N ASP A 163 -39.44 47.21 28.52
CA ASP A 163 -39.69 47.89 27.25
C ASP A 163 -39.93 46.92 26.07
N TYR A 164 -40.50 47.43 24.99
CA TYR A 164 -40.62 46.71 23.72
C TYR A 164 -39.24 46.62 23.05
N GLY A 165 -38.93 45.46 22.45
CA GLY A 165 -37.64 45.28 21.77
C GLY A 165 -37.58 46.13 20.50
N PHE A 166 -36.42 46.68 20.18
CA PHE A 166 -36.27 47.62 19.08
C PHE A 166 -35.81 46.97 17.78
N VAL A 167 -35.18 45.79 17.83
CA VAL A 167 -34.81 45.01 16.63
C VAL A 167 -35.27 43.56 16.81
N ASP A 168 -36.12 43.11 15.87
CA ASP A 168 -36.53 41.72 15.67
C ASP A 168 -36.58 41.46 14.15
N ASP A 169 -35.41 41.17 13.59
CA ASP A 169 -35.26 40.99 12.15
C ASP A 169 -34.18 39.95 11.80
N ASN A 170 -34.22 39.46 10.57
CA ASN A 170 -33.22 38.55 10.03
C ASN A 170 -32.84 38.90 8.60
N ASP A 171 -31.59 38.63 8.27
CA ASP A 171 -31.11 38.76 6.90
C ASP A 171 -30.20 37.60 6.49
N VAL A 172 -30.27 37.25 5.21
CA VAL A 172 -29.50 36.16 4.62
C VAL A 172 -28.49 36.77 3.67
N HIS A 173 -27.22 36.69 4.05
CA HIS A 173 -26.15 37.27 3.27
C HIS A 173 -25.02 36.27 3.00
N PHE A 174 -24.11 36.67 2.12
CA PHE A 174 -22.86 35.95 1.89
C PHE A 174 -22.06 35.88 3.19
N ALA A 175 -21.44 34.73 3.43
CA ALA A 175 -20.57 34.52 4.57
C ALA A 175 -19.25 33.87 4.14
N TRP A 176 -18.20 34.14 4.91
CA TRP A 176 -16.93 33.45 4.81
C TRP A 176 -16.42 33.06 6.19
N GLN A 177 -15.60 32.02 6.24
CA GLN A 177 -15.00 31.56 7.49
C GLN A 177 -13.55 31.11 7.33
N ALA A 178 -12.78 31.28 8.40
CA ALA A 178 -11.47 30.69 8.56
C ALA A 178 -11.54 29.58 9.62
N VAL A 179 -10.91 28.45 9.34
CA VAL A 179 -10.99 27.24 10.16
C VAL A 179 -9.59 26.73 10.47
N GLY A 180 -9.34 26.49 11.75
CA GLY A 180 -8.16 25.76 12.22
C GLY A 180 -8.62 24.57 13.04
N GLN A 181 -8.08 23.39 12.76
CA GLN A 181 -8.48 22.15 13.42
C GLN A 181 -7.25 21.36 13.81
N ILE A 182 -7.30 20.83 15.02
CA ILE A 182 -6.36 19.81 15.49
C ILE A 182 -7.15 18.55 15.77
N TYR A 183 -6.65 17.39 15.36
CA TYR A 183 -7.38 16.15 15.47
C TYR A 183 -6.46 14.97 15.79
N ALA A 184 -7.00 13.93 16.41
CA ALA A 184 -6.28 12.70 16.71
C ALA A 184 -7.22 11.49 16.61
N PRO A 185 -6.71 10.34 16.15
CA PRO A 185 -7.51 9.13 16.09
C PRO A 185 -7.81 8.61 17.50
N LEU A 186 -9.09 8.36 17.78
CA LEU A 186 -9.55 7.60 18.95
C LEU A 186 -9.66 6.11 18.65
N THR A 187 -10.03 5.78 17.42
CA THR A 187 -10.14 4.41 16.90
C THR A 187 -9.75 4.40 15.43
N ASP A 188 -9.75 3.23 14.78
CA ASP A 188 -9.47 3.10 13.34
C ASP A 188 -10.49 3.84 12.44
N ARG A 189 -11.60 4.32 12.98
CA ARG A 189 -12.67 5.00 12.22
C ARG A 189 -13.18 6.29 12.85
N ILE A 190 -12.71 6.64 14.04
CA ILE A 190 -13.22 7.79 14.79
C ILE A 190 -12.04 8.65 15.19
N ASP A 191 -12.09 9.91 14.77
CA ASP A 191 -11.18 10.95 15.24
C ASP A 191 -11.91 11.87 16.21
N ALA A 192 -11.21 12.31 17.24
CA ALA A 192 -11.61 13.46 18.04
C ALA A 192 -10.82 14.67 17.59
N SER A 193 -11.49 15.81 17.50
CA SER A 193 -10.85 17.06 17.10
C SER A 193 -11.31 18.25 17.94
N LEU A 194 -10.43 19.23 18.02
CA LEU A 194 -10.72 20.57 18.50
C LEU A 194 -10.63 21.51 17.31
N LYS A 195 -11.74 22.19 17.00
CA LYS A 195 -11.87 23.08 15.85
C LYS A 195 -12.10 24.50 16.35
N TYR A 196 -11.28 25.42 15.86
CA TYR A 196 -11.48 26.86 15.98
C TYR A 196 -12.03 27.40 14.67
N LYS A 197 -13.07 28.24 14.74
CA LYS A 197 -13.69 28.86 13.57
C LYS A 197 -13.85 30.36 13.82
N PHE A 198 -13.41 31.15 12.85
CA PHE A 198 -13.84 32.53 12.70
C PHE A 198 -14.86 32.58 11.57
N HIS A 199 -16.07 33.07 11.84
CA HIS A 199 -17.15 33.17 10.85
C HIS A 199 -17.60 34.62 10.75
N ASN A 200 -17.70 35.14 9.53
CA ASN A 200 -18.00 36.54 9.26
C ASN A 200 -19.09 36.67 8.19
N VAL A 201 -20.09 37.51 8.49
CA VAL A 201 -21.25 37.79 7.63
C VAL A 201 -21.31 39.31 7.42
N PRO A 202 -20.62 39.84 6.39
CA PRO A 202 -20.63 41.27 6.12
C PRO A 202 -21.90 41.68 5.37
N GLY A 203 -22.31 42.95 5.51
CA GLY A 203 -23.38 43.55 4.71
C GLY A 203 -24.78 43.05 5.05
N LEU A 204 -25.02 42.73 6.32
CA LEU A 204 -26.36 42.44 6.81
C LEU A 204 -27.14 43.74 6.96
N GLU A 205 -28.41 43.73 6.54
CA GLU A 205 -29.33 44.84 6.76
C GLU A 205 -30.42 44.42 7.75
N PHE A 206 -30.45 45.04 8.92
CA PHE A 206 -31.53 44.86 9.91
C PHE A 206 -32.43 46.09 9.92
N VAL A 207 -33.72 45.90 10.16
CA VAL A 207 -34.67 47.01 10.32
C VAL A 207 -35.17 47.04 11.75
N ASP A 208 -35.13 48.22 12.38
CA ASP A 208 -35.73 48.41 13.71
C ASP A 208 -37.25 48.57 13.66
N ASP A 209 -37.87 48.64 14.84
CA ASP A 209 -39.31 48.76 15.03
C ASP A 209 -39.92 50.06 14.46
N ILE A 210 -39.10 51.05 14.08
CA ILE A 210 -39.53 52.31 13.47
C ILE A 210 -39.14 52.42 11.98
N ASP A 211 -38.83 51.28 11.35
CA ASP A 211 -38.47 51.13 9.93
C ASP A 211 -37.13 51.81 9.54
N ARG A 212 -36.18 51.99 10.47
CA ARG A 212 -34.80 52.44 10.13
C ARG A 212 -33.93 51.22 9.74
N PRO A 213 -33.25 51.25 8.58
CA PRO A 213 -32.33 50.19 8.17
C PRO A 213 -30.93 50.43 8.73
N PHE A 214 -30.31 49.37 9.27
CA PHE A 214 -28.94 49.38 9.80
C PHE A 214 -28.10 48.38 9.01
N GLU A 215 -27.01 48.87 8.41
CA GLU A 215 -26.00 47.99 7.84
C GLU A 215 -25.02 47.56 8.92
N THR A 216 -24.74 46.26 9.00
CA THR A 216 -23.81 45.72 9.99
C THR A 216 -23.05 44.50 9.46
N THR A 217 -22.06 44.07 10.23
CA THR A 217 -21.30 42.86 10.03
C THR A 217 -21.36 42.05 11.31
N VAL A 218 -21.76 40.78 11.21
CA VAL A 218 -21.73 39.87 12.36
C VAL A 218 -20.55 38.92 12.22
N SER A 219 -19.64 38.97 13.19
CA SER A 219 -18.50 38.08 13.32
C SER A 219 -18.63 37.22 14.57
N THR A 220 -18.15 35.97 14.50
CA THR A 220 -18.13 35.07 15.67
C THR A 220 -16.86 34.24 15.70
N HIS A 221 -16.38 33.96 16.91
CA HIS A 221 -15.29 33.05 17.22
C HIS A 221 -15.84 31.81 17.93
N SER A 222 -15.61 30.63 17.36
CA SER A 222 -16.11 29.38 17.91
C SER A 222 -14.98 28.42 18.26
N LEU A 223 -15.15 27.69 19.36
CA LEU A 223 -14.27 26.59 19.75
C LEU A 223 -15.11 25.34 19.98
N LEU A 224 -14.92 24.33 19.13
CA LEU A 224 -15.77 23.14 19.02
C LEU A 224 -14.98 21.86 19.30
N GLY A 225 -15.53 20.99 20.14
CA GLY A 225 -15.15 19.59 20.17
C GLY A 225 -15.94 18.83 19.12
N THR A 226 -15.26 18.09 18.23
CA THR A 226 -15.92 17.40 17.10
C THR A 226 -15.47 15.95 17.03
N PHE A 227 -16.41 15.03 16.84
CA PHE A 227 -16.14 13.64 16.49
C PHE A 227 -16.33 13.44 14.99
N ILE A 228 -15.35 12.79 14.35
CA ILE A 228 -15.35 12.54 12.90
C ILE A 228 -15.36 11.04 12.70
N TYR A 229 -16.33 10.53 11.94
CA TYR A 229 -16.40 9.14 11.51
C TYR A 229 -15.89 9.02 10.07
N ASN A 230 -14.79 8.30 9.89
CA ASN A 230 -14.14 8.07 8.60
C ASN A 230 -14.71 6.80 7.94
N PHE A 231 -15.27 6.94 6.72
CA PHE A 231 -15.77 5.81 5.92
C PHE A 231 -14.70 5.21 5.00
N GLY A 232 -13.65 5.98 4.69
CA GLY A 232 -12.49 5.55 3.90
C GLY A 232 -11.26 5.33 4.76
N GLY A 233 -10.35 4.52 4.24
CA GLY A 233 -9.35 3.77 4.99
C GLY A 233 -9.51 2.33 4.56
N ALA A 234 -8.84 1.96 3.46
CA ALA A 234 -8.70 0.55 3.14
C ALA A 234 -8.09 -0.09 4.40
N GLU A 235 -8.76 -1.10 4.96
CA GLU A 235 -8.16 -1.93 6.00
C GLU A 235 -6.75 -2.23 5.51
N ALA A 236 -5.73 -1.72 6.22
CA ALA A 236 -4.34 -1.85 5.80
C ALA A 236 -4.20 -3.30 5.34
N PRO A 237 -3.85 -3.55 4.05
CA PRO A 237 -3.96 -4.88 3.48
C PRO A 237 -3.34 -5.81 4.50
N PRO A 238 -4.08 -6.84 4.96
CA PRO A 238 -3.73 -7.59 6.15
C PRO A 238 -2.24 -7.85 6.07
N PRO A 239 -1.46 -7.44 7.11
CA PRO A 239 -0.01 -7.40 7.02
C PRO A 239 0.41 -8.68 6.33
N PRO A 240 1.21 -8.59 5.23
CA PRO A 240 1.53 -9.76 4.42
C PRO A 240 1.86 -10.87 5.40
N PRO A 241 1.20 -12.05 5.28
CA PRO A 241 1.23 -13.07 6.31
C PRO A 241 2.66 -13.17 6.79
N PRO A 242 2.91 -13.09 8.12
CA PRO A 242 4.26 -13.01 8.64
C PRO A 242 5.09 -14.03 7.90
N PRO A 243 6.27 -13.65 7.35
CA PRO A 243 7.10 -14.59 6.61
C PRO A 243 7.10 -15.87 7.42
N PRO A 244 6.77 -17.02 6.80
CA PRO A 244 6.53 -18.26 7.53
C PRO A 244 7.64 -18.36 8.58
N PRO A 245 7.29 -18.59 9.86
CA PRO A 245 8.24 -18.51 10.95
C PRO A 245 9.50 -19.23 10.49
N PRO A 246 10.69 -18.61 10.65
CA PRO A 246 11.93 -19.28 10.26
C PRO A 246 11.80 -20.68 10.84
N PRO A 247 11.99 -21.72 10.00
CA PRO A 247 11.68 -23.08 10.37
C PRO A 247 12.24 -23.29 11.77
N PRO A 248 11.43 -23.86 12.70
CA PRO A 248 11.81 -23.97 14.11
C PRO A 248 13.27 -24.39 14.18
N PRO A 249 14.10 -23.77 15.04
CA PRO A 249 15.50 -24.13 15.15
C PRO A 249 15.52 -25.66 15.20
N PRO A 250 16.27 -26.29 14.27
CA PRO A 250 16.14 -27.71 14.05
C PRO A 250 16.18 -28.39 15.41
N PRO A 251 15.27 -29.34 15.69
CA PRO A 251 15.31 -30.09 16.93
C PRO A 251 16.76 -30.48 17.18
N PRO A 252 17.25 -30.42 18.45
CA PRO A 252 18.64 -30.75 18.76
C PRO A 252 18.98 -31.99 17.96
N PRO A 253 20.05 -31.93 17.14
CA PRO A 253 20.17 -32.77 15.98
C PRO A 253 19.84 -34.19 16.41
N PRO A 254 18.86 -34.85 15.76
CA PRO A 254 18.71 -36.28 15.96
C PRO A 254 20.11 -36.89 15.80
N PRO A 255 20.45 -37.94 16.58
CA PRO A 255 21.75 -38.60 16.46
C PRO A 255 22.07 -38.72 14.98
N PRO A 256 23.28 -38.27 14.56
CA PRO A 256 23.54 -37.87 13.19
C PRO A 256 22.91 -38.90 12.25
N PRO A 257 22.01 -38.48 11.33
CA PRO A 257 21.48 -39.40 10.35
C PRO A 257 22.67 -40.09 9.69
N PRO A 258 22.60 -41.41 9.41
CA PRO A 258 23.67 -42.08 8.68
C PRO A 258 24.00 -41.19 7.47
N PRO A 259 25.29 -40.96 7.19
CA PRO A 259 25.73 -40.02 6.17
C PRO A 259 24.87 -40.18 4.92
N PRO A 260 24.40 -39.08 4.29
CA PRO A 260 23.60 -39.17 3.07
C PRO A 260 24.26 -40.20 2.16
N PRO A 261 23.52 -41.17 1.60
CA PRO A 261 24.13 -42.13 0.70
C PRO A 261 24.96 -41.32 -0.30
N PRO A 262 26.24 -41.71 -0.53
CA PRO A 262 27.10 -40.99 -1.46
C PRO A 262 26.28 -40.64 -2.70
N PRO A 263 26.43 -39.43 -3.29
CA PRO A 263 25.82 -39.17 -4.61
C PRO A 263 26.08 -40.42 -5.46
N PRO A 264 25.06 -40.98 -6.15
CA PRO A 264 25.20 -42.26 -6.83
C PRO A 264 26.56 -42.26 -7.52
N GLN A 265 27.49 -43.10 -7.03
CA GLN A 265 28.82 -43.16 -7.62
C GLN A 265 28.55 -43.38 -9.10
N ALA A 266 29.09 -42.51 -9.97
CA ALA A 266 28.91 -42.68 -11.41
C ALA A 266 29.17 -44.16 -11.70
N GLU A 267 28.12 -44.88 -12.11
CA GLU A 267 28.20 -46.33 -12.21
C GLU A 267 29.34 -46.60 -13.18
N CYS A 268 30.41 -47.22 -12.67
CA CYS A 268 31.54 -47.56 -13.50
C CYS A 268 31.05 -48.57 -14.53
N ASN A 269 30.89 -48.12 -15.77
CA ASN A 269 30.51 -48.98 -16.88
C ASN A 269 31.68 -49.92 -17.18
N THR A 270 31.63 -51.12 -16.60
CA THR A 270 32.71 -52.12 -16.65
C THR A 270 32.92 -52.77 -18.01
N GLY A 271 32.11 -52.41 -19.02
CA GLY A 271 32.16 -52.98 -20.36
C GLY A 271 31.29 -54.24 -20.51
N PRO A 272 31.54 -55.09 -21.52
CA PRO A 272 32.67 -55.04 -22.44
C PRO A 272 32.53 -53.95 -23.53
N TYR A 273 33.58 -53.19 -23.77
CA TYR A 273 33.71 -52.37 -24.98
C TYR A 273 34.34 -53.22 -26.07
N ILE A 274 33.61 -53.50 -27.14
CA ILE A 274 34.03 -54.45 -28.17
C ILE A 274 34.59 -53.71 -29.38
N VAL A 275 35.86 -53.96 -29.67
CA VAL A 275 36.56 -53.41 -30.83
C VAL A 275 36.63 -54.48 -31.90
N PHE A 276 36.10 -54.21 -33.09
CA PHE A 276 36.19 -55.13 -34.22
C PHE A 276 37.38 -54.83 -35.11
N PHE A 277 37.88 -55.87 -35.77
CA PHE A 277 39.01 -55.82 -36.69
C PHE A 277 38.65 -56.40 -38.05
N ASP A 278 39.29 -55.85 -39.06
CA ASP A 278 39.24 -56.41 -40.40
C ASP A 278 39.97 -57.76 -40.49
N TRP A 279 39.68 -58.48 -41.57
CA TRP A 279 40.25 -59.79 -41.81
C TRP A 279 41.77 -59.70 -41.91
N ASP A 280 42.47 -60.57 -41.17
CA ASP A 280 43.92 -60.62 -41.12
C ASP A 280 44.64 -59.33 -40.67
N GLN A 281 43.93 -58.44 -39.96
CA GLN A 281 44.47 -57.16 -39.52
C GLN A 281 44.40 -56.97 -38.00
N SER A 282 45.33 -56.17 -37.49
CA SER A 282 45.40 -55.72 -36.10
C SER A 282 45.43 -54.20 -35.96
N ASP A 283 45.22 -53.46 -37.04
CA ASP A 283 45.22 -51.99 -37.02
C ASP A 283 43.91 -51.46 -36.42
N ILE A 284 43.99 -50.35 -35.68
CA ILE A 284 42.82 -49.69 -35.10
C ILE A 284 42.15 -48.82 -36.18
N THR A 285 40.96 -49.23 -36.62
CA THR A 285 40.14 -48.44 -37.57
C THR A 285 39.57 -47.17 -36.89
N PRO A 286 39.08 -46.18 -37.65
CA PRO A 286 38.40 -45.01 -37.08
C PRO A 286 37.19 -45.36 -36.20
N GLU A 287 36.44 -46.40 -36.56
CA GLU A 287 35.30 -46.91 -35.81
C GLU A 287 35.77 -47.55 -34.50
N ALA A 288 36.81 -48.39 -34.55
CA ALA A 288 37.47 -48.95 -33.39
C ALA A 288 38.02 -47.87 -32.45
N ALA A 289 38.63 -46.83 -33.00
CA ALA A 289 39.14 -45.68 -32.26
C ALA A 289 38.02 -44.96 -31.50
N THR A 290 36.82 -44.88 -32.08
CA THR A 290 35.64 -44.27 -31.44
C THR A 290 35.22 -45.07 -30.22
N VAL A 291 35.11 -46.39 -30.33
CA VAL A 291 34.78 -47.28 -29.20
C VAL A 291 35.86 -47.21 -28.11
N LEU A 292 37.14 -47.20 -28.51
CA LEU A 292 38.26 -47.08 -27.57
C LEU A 292 38.30 -45.72 -26.86
N ASN A 293 37.88 -44.64 -27.51
CA ASN A 293 37.75 -43.34 -26.84
C ASN A 293 36.66 -43.39 -25.77
N SER A 294 35.51 -44.03 -26.03
CA SER A 294 34.48 -44.24 -25.02
C SER A 294 34.98 -45.10 -23.86
N ALA A 295 35.76 -46.15 -24.15
CA ALA A 295 36.39 -46.98 -23.13
C ALA A 295 37.38 -46.14 -22.26
N VAL A 296 38.23 -45.32 -22.87
CA VAL A 296 39.15 -44.42 -22.14
C VAL A 296 38.41 -43.40 -21.27
N THR A 297 37.28 -42.86 -21.74
CA THR A 297 36.42 -41.98 -20.92
C THR A 297 35.86 -42.75 -19.73
N ALA A 298 35.28 -43.94 -19.96
CA ALA A 298 34.74 -44.78 -18.90
C ALA A 298 35.82 -45.19 -17.88
N TYR A 299 37.06 -45.44 -18.32
CA TYR A 299 38.19 -45.70 -17.42
C TYR A 299 38.42 -44.53 -16.44
N ARG A 300 38.30 -43.27 -16.90
CA ARG A 300 38.46 -42.09 -16.04
C ARG A 300 37.33 -42.01 -15.01
N ASP A 301 36.12 -42.35 -15.42
CA ASP A 301 34.94 -42.38 -14.53
C ASP A 301 35.02 -43.53 -13.51
N CYS A 302 35.61 -44.65 -13.91
CA CYS A 302 35.87 -45.85 -13.10
C CYS A 302 37.08 -45.73 -12.15
N GLY A 303 37.79 -44.60 -12.15
CA GLY A 303 38.94 -44.36 -11.27
C GLY A 303 40.16 -45.24 -11.56
N THR A 304 40.60 -46.05 -10.58
CA THR A 304 41.86 -46.83 -10.65
C THR A 304 41.67 -48.31 -11.03
N ALA A 305 40.57 -48.65 -11.71
CA ALA A 305 40.24 -50.01 -12.11
C ALA A 305 41.37 -50.66 -12.95
N ARG A 306 41.51 -51.99 -12.85
CA ARG A 306 42.33 -52.76 -13.80
C ARG A 306 41.55 -52.94 -15.11
N VAL A 307 42.27 -52.96 -16.21
CA VAL A 307 41.74 -53.15 -17.57
C VAL A 307 42.17 -54.52 -18.07
N MET A 308 41.24 -55.31 -18.58
CA MET A 308 41.54 -56.56 -19.27
C MET A 308 41.19 -56.47 -20.74
N LEU A 309 42.11 -56.94 -21.58
CA LEU A 309 41.94 -57.08 -23.02
C LEU A 309 41.83 -58.57 -23.35
N ALA A 310 40.69 -58.99 -23.89
CA ALA A 310 40.49 -60.35 -24.39
C ALA A 310 40.47 -60.33 -25.92
N GLY A 311 41.49 -60.90 -26.55
CA GLY A 311 41.69 -60.86 -28.00
C GLY A 311 41.18 -62.14 -28.67
N HIS A 312 40.37 -61.99 -29.72
CA HIS A 312 39.75 -63.09 -30.44
C HIS A 312 39.93 -62.96 -31.97
N THR A 313 39.81 -64.09 -32.65
CA THR A 313 39.79 -64.21 -34.11
C THR A 313 38.59 -65.04 -34.57
N ASP A 314 38.31 -65.01 -35.87
CA ASP A 314 37.44 -66.01 -36.49
C ASP A 314 38.22 -67.30 -36.78
N THR A 315 37.53 -68.32 -37.30
CA THR A 315 38.08 -69.66 -37.56
C THR A 315 38.74 -69.77 -38.94
N SER A 316 39.01 -68.64 -39.62
CA SER A 316 39.44 -68.65 -41.03
C SER A 316 40.93 -68.96 -41.26
N GLY A 317 41.71 -69.17 -40.19
CA GLY A 317 43.15 -69.41 -40.23
C GLY A 317 43.60 -70.49 -39.24
N PRO A 318 44.85 -70.97 -39.32
CA PRO A 318 45.36 -71.97 -38.38
C PRO A 318 45.33 -71.49 -36.93
N ARG A 319 45.04 -72.39 -35.99
CA ARG A 319 44.97 -72.08 -34.55
C ARG A 319 46.14 -71.24 -34.01
N ASP A 320 47.38 -71.66 -34.29
CA ASP A 320 48.59 -70.96 -33.80
C ASP A 320 48.71 -69.55 -34.40
N TYR A 321 48.31 -69.40 -35.65
CA TYR A 321 48.27 -68.10 -36.32
C TYR A 321 47.24 -67.19 -35.67
N ASN A 322 46.05 -67.72 -35.43
CA ASN A 322 44.93 -67.04 -34.79
C ASN A 322 45.26 -66.58 -33.36
N MET A 323 46.01 -67.40 -32.62
CA MET A 323 46.54 -67.01 -31.31
C MET A 323 47.46 -65.79 -31.40
N GLY A 324 48.45 -65.82 -32.30
CA GLY A 324 49.35 -64.69 -32.50
C GLY A 324 48.66 -63.44 -33.05
N LEU A 325 47.62 -63.58 -33.88
CA LEU A 325 46.83 -62.45 -34.37
C LEU A 325 45.99 -61.80 -33.25
N ALA A 326 45.39 -62.60 -32.37
CA ALA A 326 44.70 -62.10 -31.19
C ALA A 326 45.64 -61.33 -30.25
N GLU A 327 46.87 -61.81 -30.05
CA GLU A 327 47.90 -61.10 -29.27
C GLU A 327 48.26 -59.74 -29.88
N ARG A 328 48.52 -59.68 -31.19
CA ARG A 328 48.80 -58.40 -31.89
C ARG A 328 47.65 -57.41 -31.78
N ARG A 329 46.40 -57.87 -31.81
CA ARG A 329 45.22 -57.01 -31.63
C ARG A 329 45.15 -56.45 -30.21
N ASN A 330 45.42 -57.27 -29.20
CA ASN A 330 45.53 -56.80 -27.82
C ASN A 330 46.63 -55.74 -27.68
N ASP A 331 47.79 -55.94 -28.31
CA ASP A 331 48.88 -54.97 -28.29
C ASP A 331 48.50 -53.63 -28.93
N SER A 332 47.81 -53.65 -30.08
CA SER A 332 47.29 -52.45 -30.72
C SER A 332 46.31 -51.68 -29.83
N VAL A 333 45.38 -52.40 -29.17
CA VAL A 333 44.43 -51.79 -28.23
C VAL A 333 45.15 -51.23 -27.00
N ARG A 334 46.10 -51.99 -26.43
CA ARG A 334 46.92 -51.55 -25.30
C ARG A 334 47.70 -50.29 -25.63
N ALA A 335 48.36 -50.24 -26.79
CA ALA A 335 49.10 -49.09 -27.25
C ALA A 335 48.19 -47.88 -27.43
N TYR A 336 47.02 -48.07 -28.05
CA TYR A 336 46.03 -47.00 -28.24
C TYR A 336 45.56 -46.43 -26.89
N MET A 337 45.13 -47.26 -25.94
CA MET A 337 44.66 -46.81 -24.63
C MET A 337 45.78 -46.14 -23.82
N THR A 338 47.01 -46.66 -23.90
CA THR A 338 48.18 -46.07 -23.23
C THR A 338 48.50 -44.69 -23.79
N SER A 339 48.40 -44.50 -25.10
CA SER A 339 48.59 -43.19 -25.75
C SER A 339 47.57 -42.13 -25.30
N ARG A 340 46.42 -42.56 -24.76
CA ARG A 340 45.34 -41.68 -24.26
C ARG A 340 45.31 -41.54 -22.74
N GLY A 341 46.36 -42.01 -22.08
CA GLY A 341 46.62 -41.77 -20.66
C GLY A 341 46.20 -42.89 -19.71
N VAL A 342 45.82 -44.07 -20.22
CA VAL A 342 45.62 -45.26 -19.37
C VAL A 342 46.99 -45.84 -19.01
N PRO A 343 47.38 -45.95 -17.73
CA PRO A 343 48.69 -46.49 -17.38
C PRO A 343 48.83 -47.94 -17.84
N GLY A 344 49.87 -48.25 -18.62
CA GLY A 344 50.09 -49.61 -19.13
C GLY A 344 50.28 -50.68 -18.04
N THR A 345 50.62 -50.28 -16.81
CA THR A 345 50.68 -51.15 -15.62
C THR A 345 49.31 -51.59 -15.10
N ARG A 346 48.23 -50.94 -15.55
CA ARG A 346 46.84 -51.28 -15.21
C ARG A 346 46.18 -52.16 -16.26
N ILE A 347 46.84 -52.38 -17.41
CA ILE A 347 46.30 -53.15 -18.53
C ILE A 347 46.94 -54.54 -18.55
N SER A 348 46.12 -55.58 -18.43
CA SER A 348 46.44 -56.97 -18.73
C SER A 348 45.77 -57.40 -20.03
N SER A 349 46.32 -58.42 -20.68
CA SER A 349 45.80 -58.93 -21.95
C SER A 349 45.93 -60.44 -22.02
N GLU A 350 44.94 -61.09 -22.62
CA GLU A 350 44.95 -62.52 -22.93
C GLU A 350 44.42 -62.74 -24.34
N ALA A 351 45.11 -63.60 -25.08
CA ALA A 351 44.74 -63.98 -26.42
C ALA A 351 44.01 -65.33 -26.37
N PHE A 352 42.80 -65.36 -26.94
CA PHE A 352 42.00 -66.58 -27.06
C PHE A 352 42.04 -67.14 -28.48
N GLY A 353 42.47 -66.36 -29.47
CA GLY A 353 42.41 -66.73 -30.89
C GLY A 353 40.98 -67.14 -31.26
N GLU A 354 40.84 -68.34 -31.82
CA GLU A 354 39.54 -68.91 -32.23
C GLU A 354 38.87 -69.79 -31.15
N SER A 355 39.47 -69.89 -29.95
CA SER A 355 38.98 -70.82 -28.92
C SER A 355 37.70 -70.36 -28.19
N ASP A 356 37.40 -69.06 -28.25
CA ASP A 356 36.23 -68.45 -27.62
C ASP A 356 35.49 -67.54 -28.62
N LEU A 357 34.65 -68.17 -29.43
CA LEU A 357 33.88 -67.52 -30.49
C LEU A 357 32.61 -66.89 -29.91
N ARG A 358 32.36 -65.64 -30.27
CA ARG A 358 31.10 -64.96 -29.97
C ARG A 358 29.94 -65.55 -30.76
N VAL A 359 30.21 -65.90 -32.02
CA VAL A 359 29.30 -66.58 -32.92
C VAL A 359 29.91 -67.93 -33.27
N PRO A 360 29.29 -69.05 -32.86
CA PRO A 360 29.76 -70.38 -33.23
C PRO A 360 29.80 -70.53 -34.75
N THR A 361 30.97 -70.89 -35.29
CA THR A 361 31.18 -71.09 -36.72
C THR A 361 31.99 -72.34 -36.97
N ALA A 362 31.84 -72.95 -38.15
CA ALA A 362 32.68 -74.06 -38.58
C ALA A 362 34.10 -73.58 -38.88
N ASP A 363 35.05 -74.52 -38.98
CA ASP A 363 36.43 -74.22 -39.39
C ASP A 363 36.47 -73.57 -40.79
N GLY A 364 37.36 -72.60 -40.99
CA GLY A 364 37.52 -71.85 -42.23
C GLY A 364 36.51 -70.71 -42.46
N VAL A 365 35.60 -70.42 -41.52
CA VAL A 365 34.54 -69.43 -41.70
C VAL A 365 34.98 -68.05 -41.23
N ARG A 366 34.78 -67.04 -42.07
CA ARG A 366 35.01 -65.63 -41.71
C ARG A 366 33.79 -65.06 -41.01
N GLU A 367 33.98 -64.52 -39.83
CA GLU A 367 32.91 -63.91 -39.03
C GLU A 367 33.43 -62.64 -38.36
N LEU A 368 32.88 -61.49 -38.77
CA LEU A 368 33.31 -60.18 -38.29
C LEU A 368 33.13 -60.05 -36.78
N GLN A 369 32.03 -60.60 -36.23
CA GLN A 369 31.75 -60.53 -34.80
C GLN A 369 32.76 -61.31 -33.95
N ASN A 370 33.49 -62.27 -34.54
CA ASN A 370 34.53 -63.02 -33.84
C ASN A 370 35.90 -62.32 -33.89
N ARG A 371 36.14 -61.45 -34.87
CA ARG A 371 37.37 -60.66 -34.98
C ARG A 371 37.32 -59.44 -34.06
N ARG A 372 37.54 -59.67 -32.77
CA ARG A 372 37.32 -58.65 -31.75
C ARG A 372 38.37 -58.61 -30.66
N VAL A 373 38.48 -57.47 -30.00
CA VAL A 373 39.05 -57.34 -28.64
C VAL A 373 37.96 -56.81 -27.72
N GLU A 374 37.75 -57.47 -26.60
CA GLU A 374 36.85 -57.01 -25.55
C GLU A 374 37.64 -56.30 -24.45
N VAL A 375 37.27 -55.06 -24.15
CA VAL A 375 37.86 -54.25 -23.07
C VAL A 375 36.94 -54.24 -21.87
N MET A 376 37.42 -54.72 -20.73
CA MET A 376 36.66 -54.82 -19.48
C MET A 376 37.37 -54.12 -18.33
N TYR A 377 36.60 -53.56 -17.39
CA TYR A 377 37.11 -52.89 -16.19
C TYR A 377 36.64 -53.58 -14.91
N GLY A 378 37.49 -53.61 -13.88
CA GLY A 378 37.07 -53.95 -12.51
C GLY A 378 37.70 -55.21 -11.90
N PRO A 379 37.31 -55.59 -10.66
CA PRO A 379 37.83 -56.77 -9.99
C PRO A 379 37.54 -58.04 -10.79
N GLY A 380 38.56 -58.83 -11.12
CA GLY A 380 38.42 -60.03 -11.96
C GLY A 380 38.58 -59.79 -13.47
N SER A 381 38.73 -58.54 -13.91
CA SER A 381 39.25 -58.25 -15.25
C SER A 381 40.75 -58.60 -15.26
N GLY A 382 41.09 -59.81 -15.70
CA GLY A 382 42.47 -60.24 -15.96
C GLY A 382 43.16 -61.05 -14.86
N MET A 383 42.46 -62.02 -14.28
CA MET A 383 43.09 -63.12 -13.54
C MET A 383 42.60 -64.47 -14.03
#